data_AF-A0A0M0WFI9-F1
#
_entry.id   AF-A0A0M0WFI9-F1
#
_cell.length_a   1.000
_cell.length_b   1.000
_cell.length_c   1.000
_cell.angle_alpha   90.00
_cell.angle_beta   90.00
_cell.angle_gamma   90.00
#
_symmetry.space_group_name_H-M   'P 1'
#
loop_
_entity.id
_entity.type
_entity.pdbx_description
1 polymer ?
#
loop_
_entity_poly.entity_id
_entity_poly.type
_entity_poly.pdbx_seq_one_letter_code
_entity_poly.pdbx_strand_id
1 'polypeptide(L)'
;MAGKQINPKFIQALTNQEITEIPSSPTFKYLGGTYVKSIVDNFKKVMTQHEKNEIMMTCKSCNKSGKYNIGTMYIDVPTNNQNMQKPEQQYTGYFRCKHCNAAGQWEESSELYIFSIAALLAPDNENTFVQFGEMQLFDGTSPKYATDGEEHLLHLISSSPSNALLWNKLGNLYFTGARPELAMAAFEKSIAIDPKQIESHLSIANILKDIKDYQHTIHHLHQMMLFAEHYEHLNANRLRDLLAYGICTCFIASVESKQKYSPIPTKEQVMSANREINLATEELIQGIELNSDDVTSFYPLAEAFMGKRAQELN
;
A
#
# COMPACT_ATOMS: atom_id res chain seq x y z
N MET A 1 9.82 14.30 15.45
CA MET A 1 8.42 14.06 15.84
C MET A 1 7.64 13.65 14.61
N ALA A 2 7.40 12.35 14.44
CA ALA A 2 6.45 11.83 13.45
C ALA A 2 5.05 12.20 13.93
N GLY A 3 4.42 13.22 13.33
CA GLY A 3 3.07 13.56 13.77
C GLY A 3 2.49 14.89 13.31
N LYS A 4 3.14 15.64 12.42
CA LYS A 4 2.61 16.91 11.88
C LYS A 4 2.83 17.04 10.37
N GLN A 5 2.85 15.90 9.67
CA GLN A 5 3.05 15.80 8.22
C GLN A 5 1.89 15.00 7.63
N ILE A 6 0.66 15.45 7.88
CA ILE A 6 -0.59 14.80 7.43
C ILE A 6 -1.41 15.86 6.72
N ASN A 7 -1.94 15.54 5.55
CA ASN A 7 -2.76 16.48 4.80
C ASN A 7 -4.12 16.71 5.51
N PRO A 8 -4.51 17.95 5.87
CA PRO A 8 -5.82 18.20 6.46
C PRO A 8 -6.98 17.82 5.53
N LYS A 9 -6.81 17.86 4.20
CA LYS A 9 -7.82 17.37 3.25
C LYS A 9 -8.04 15.86 3.34
N PHE A 10 -7.01 15.09 3.69
CA PHE A 10 -7.16 13.66 3.93
C PHE A 10 -8.02 13.39 5.17
N ILE A 11 -7.80 14.16 6.24
CA ILE A 11 -8.65 14.09 7.44
C ILE A 11 -10.10 14.47 7.12
N GLN A 12 -10.30 15.53 6.33
CA GLN A 12 -11.62 15.93 5.86
C GLN A 12 -12.30 14.81 5.08
N ALA A 13 -11.59 14.18 4.14
CA ALA A 13 -12.14 13.07 3.36
C ALA A 13 -12.48 11.84 4.22
N LEU A 14 -11.69 11.56 5.27
CA LEU A 14 -11.93 10.43 6.17
C LEU A 14 -13.18 10.64 7.04
N THR A 15 -13.31 11.85 7.60
CA THR A 15 -14.23 12.17 8.71
C THR A 15 -15.45 13.01 8.31
N ASN A 16 -15.46 13.58 7.10
CA ASN A 16 -16.42 14.59 6.64
C ASN A 16 -16.48 15.85 7.52
N GLN A 17 -15.45 16.12 8.34
CA GLN A 17 -15.34 17.36 9.11
C GLN A 17 -15.06 18.56 8.18
N GLU A 18 -15.55 19.73 8.56
CA GLU A 18 -15.25 20.97 7.85
C GLU A 18 -13.74 21.28 7.94
N ILE A 19 -13.13 21.70 6.83
CA ILE A 19 -11.67 21.92 6.77
C ILE A 19 -11.20 22.97 7.78
N THR A 20 -12.07 23.91 8.16
CA THR A 20 -11.81 24.95 9.16
C THR A 20 -11.69 24.42 10.59
N GLU A 21 -12.23 23.23 10.86
CA GLU A 21 -12.16 22.56 12.17
C GLU A 21 -10.91 21.68 12.31
N ILE A 22 -10.25 21.39 11.18
CA ILE A 22 -9.07 20.53 11.13
C ILE A 22 -7.81 21.40 11.25
N PRO A 23 -6.90 21.12 12.20
CA PRO A 23 -5.65 21.85 12.30
C PRO A 23 -4.85 21.79 10.99
N SER A 24 -4.15 22.87 10.64
CA SER A 24 -3.28 22.91 9.45
C SER A 24 -2.18 21.84 9.45
N SER A 25 -1.81 21.33 10.63
CA SER A 25 -0.87 20.21 10.83
C SER A 25 -1.49 19.18 11.78
N PRO A 26 -2.44 18.35 11.30
CA PRO A 26 -3.11 17.37 12.12
C PRO A 26 -2.15 16.24 12.54
N THR A 27 -2.50 15.59 13.64
CA THR A 27 -1.77 14.44 14.18
C THR A 27 -2.47 13.14 13.84
N PHE A 28 -1.80 11.99 14.03
CA PHE A 28 -2.38 10.67 13.75
C PHE A 28 -3.71 10.42 14.49
N LYS A 29 -3.97 11.13 15.60
CA LYS A 29 -5.23 11.03 16.35
C LYS A 29 -6.47 11.39 15.52
N TYR A 30 -6.31 12.17 14.46
CA TYR A 30 -7.40 12.56 13.55
C TYR A 30 -7.72 11.50 12.50
N LEU A 31 -6.86 10.49 12.31
CA LEU A 31 -7.06 9.45 11.31
C LEU A 31 -8.20 8.48 11.69
N GLY A 32 -8.44 8.30 12.99
CA GLY A 32 -9.38 7.28 13.48
C GLY A 32 -8.89 5.87 13.15
N GLY A 33 -9.83 4.97 12.84
CA GLY A 33 -9.53 3.58 12.48
C GLY A 33 -9.30 2.66 13.67
N THR A 34 -9.38 1.36 13.40
CA THR A 34 -9.21 0.28 14.36
C THR A 34 -7.72 0.04 14.64
N TYR A 35 -6.89 0.07 13.60
CA TYR A 35 -5.50 -0.40 13.68
C TYR A 35 -4.46 0.72 13.70
N VAL A 36 -4.83 1.94 13.29
CA VAL A 36 -3.89 3.08 13.15
C VAL A 36 -3.01 3.28 14.39
N LYS A 37 -3.59 3.23 15.59
CA LYS A 37 -2.82 3.40 16.82
C LYS A 37 -1.78 2.29 17.00
N SER A 38 -2.15 1.03 16.75
CA SER A 38 -1.24 -0.11 16.82
C SER A 38 -0.08 0.03 15.82
N ILE A 39 -0.38 0.54 14.62
CA ILE A 39 0.65 0.82 13.60
C ILE A 39 1.60 1.93 14.05
N VAL A 40 1.08 3.01 14.63
CA VAL A 40 1.92 4.10 15.18
C VAL A 40 2.82 3.60 16.31
N ASP A 41 2.29 2.79 17.22
CA ASP A 41 3.03 2.23 18.35
C ASP A 41 4.11 1.22 17.90
N ASN A 42 3.92 0.58 16.74
CA ASN A 42 4.83 -0.42 16.16
C ASN A 42 5.51 0.04 14.87
N PHE A 43 5.57 1.34 14.59
CA PHE A 43 5.98 1.90 13.30
C PHE A 43 7.31 1.32 12.76
N LYS A 44 8.30 1.11 13.64
CA LYS A 44 9.63 0.58 13.27
C LYS A 44 9.63 -0.88 12.83
N LYS A 45 8.57 -1.64 13.12
CA LYS A 45 8.44 -3.05 12.74
C LYS A 45 7.81 -3.22 11.36
N VAL A 46 7.05 -2.22 10.89
CA VAL A 46 6.44 -2.28 9.57
C VAL A 46 7.55 -2.27 8.52
N MET A 47 7.57 -3.28 7.66
CA MET A 47 8.60 -3.38 6.64
C MET A 47 8.42 -2.25 5.63
N THR A 48 9.51 -1.55 5.33
CA THR A 48 9.54 -0.54 4.26
C THR A 48 10.15 -1.16 3.02
N GLN A 49 9.63 -0.81 1.85
CA GLN A 49 10.13 -1.35 0.57
C GLN A 49 11.60 -1.00 0.30
N HIS A 50 12.11 0.07 0.95
CA HIS A 50 13.47 0.57 0.75
C HIS A 50 14.08 1.07 2.07
N GLU A 51 15.40 1.12 2.11
CA GLU A 51 16.13 1.79 3.19
C GLU A 51 15.78 3.28 3.23
N LYS A 52 15.67 3.81 4.45
CA LYS A 52 15.37 5.22 4.64
C LYS A 52 16.53 6.08 4.16
N ASN A 53 16.29 6.90 3.14
CA ASN A 53 17.18 8.00 2.80
C ASN A 53 16.74 9.28 3.54
N GLU A 54 17.66 10.20 3.80
CA GLU A 54 17.35 11.47 4.44
C GLU A 54 18.04 12.60 3.69
N ILE A 55 17.35 13.11 2.69
CA ILE A 55 17.86 14.15 1.78
C ILE A 55 17.41 15.52 2.23
N MET A 56 18.32 16.50 2.15
CA MET A 56 17.98 17.88 2.48
C MET A 56 17.07 18.48 1.41
N MET A 57 15.93 19.04 1.84
CA MET A 57 15.00 19.76 0.97
C MET A 57 14.61 21.08 1.62
N THR A 58 14.49 22.14 0.83
CA THR A 58 14.01 23.44 1.29
C THR A 58 12.56 23.64 0.85
N CYS A 59 11.68 23.89 1.81
CA CYS A 59 10.28 24.18 1.52
C CYS A 59 10.15 25.63 1.03
N LYS A 60 9.71 25.83 -0.21
CA LYS A 60 9.57 27.18 -0.81
C LYS A 60 8.44 28.00 -0.20
N SER A 61 7.48 27.36 0.49
CA SER A 61 6.38 28.07 1.16
C SER A 61 6.83 28.79 2.44
N CYS A 62 7.86 28.29 3.14
CA CYS A 62 8.32 28.90 4.40
C CYS A 62 9.83 29.11 4.48
N ASN A 63 10.58 28.81 3.41
CA ASN A 63 12.03 28.91 3.28
C ASN A 63 12.82 28.20 4.38
N LYS A 64 12.26 27.11 4.94
CA LYS A 64 12.94 26.29 5.94
C LYS A 64 13.37 24.97 5.33
N SER A 65 14.61 24.60 5.60
CA SER A 65 15.20 23.34 5.16
C SER A 65 15.02 22.26 6.21
N GLY A 66 14.95 21.02 5.75
CA GLY A 66 14.93 19.85 6.61
C GLY A 66 15.35 18.60 5.84
N LYS A 67 15.72 17.54 6.55
CA LYS A 67 15.96 16.23 5.94
C LYS A 67 14.66 15.45 5.80
N TYR A 68 14.41 14.84 4.65
CA TYR A 68 13.19 14.08 4.36
C TYR A 68 13.53 12.73 3.73
N ASN A 69 12.70 11.73 4.03
CA ASN A 69 12.72 10.47 3.31
C ASN A 69 12.02 10.66 1.98
N ILE A 70 12.78 10.63 0.89
CA ILE A 70 12.29 10.81 -0.47
C ILE A 70 11.94 9.48 -1.13
N GLY A 71 12.23 8.35 -0.46
CA GLY A 71 12.00 7.02 -1.02
C GLY A 71 12.85 6.78 -2.27
N THR A 72 12.32 6.02 -3.21
CA THR A 72 12.95 5.76 -4.50
C THR A 72 12.84 6.99 -5.40
N MET A 73 13.97 7.40 -5.97
CA MET A 73 14.06 8.42 -6.99
C MET A 73 13.96 7.76 -8.36
N TYR A 74 12.90 8.04 -9.10
CA TYR A 74 12.78 7.65 -10.50
C TYR A 74 13.38 8.72 -11.38
N ILE A 75 14.13 8.31 -12.40
CA ILE A 75 14.73 9.18 -13.41
C ILE A 75 14.23 8.71 -14.76
N ASP A 76 13.44 9.55 -15.41
CA ASP A 76 13.14 9.36 -16.82
C ASP A 76 14.29 9.94 -17.66
N VAL A 77 14.92 9.08 -18.45
CA VAL A 77 16.06 9.45 -19.31
C VAL A 77 15.52 9.59 -20.74
N PRO A 78 15.47 10.80 -21.31
CA PRO A 78 15.00 10.98 -22.67
C PRO A 78 15.83 10.14 -23.64
N THR A 79 15.18 9.33 -24.46
CA THR A 79 15.83 8.49 -25.47
C THR A 79 16.45 9.29 -26.62
N ASN A 80 16.10 10.58 -26.75
CA ASN A 80 16.62 11.47 -27.78
C ASN A 80 17.70 12.40 -27.21
N ASN A 81 18.93 12.26 -27.72
CA ASN A 81 20.16 13.03 -27.43
C ASN A 81 20.11 14.55 -27.71
N GLN A 82 18.94 15.18 -27.70
CA GLN A 82 18.82 16.61 -27.95
C GLN A 82 18.64 17.36 -26.63
N ASN A 83 19.79 17.86 -26.14
CA ASN A 83 19.99 18.69 -24.96
C ASN A 83 19.81 17.94 -23.63
N MET A 84 20.89 17.88 -22.84
CA MET A 84 20.90 17.51 -21.43
C MET A 84 20.08 18.52 -20.61
N GLN A 85 18.76 18.55 -20.78
CA GLN A 85 17.87 19.10 -19.78
C GLN A 85 17.92 18.19 -18.56
N LYS A 86 17.83 18.77 -17.36
CA LYS A 86 17.80 18.02 -16.11
C LYS A 86 16.73 16.92 -16.24
N PRO A 87 17.09 15.63 -16.10
CA PRO A 87 16.13 14.55 -16.32
C PRO A 87 14.95 14.70 -15.36
N GLU A 88 13.75 14.32 -15.80
CA GLU A 88 12.58 14.39 -14.94
C GLU A 88 12.74 13.40 -13.78
N GLN A 89 12.54 13.91 -12.57
CA GLN A 89 12.76 13.17 -11.33
C GLN A 89 11.45 13.03 -10.58
N GLN A 90 11.13 11.82 -10.16
CA GLN A 90 9.97 11.52 -9.31
C GLN A 90 10.41 10.84 -8.02
N TYR A 91 9.61 10.97 -6.96
CA TYR A 91 9.96 10.51 -5.62
C TYR A 91 8.79 9.75 -4.99
N THR A 92 9.06 8.52 -4.53
CA THR A 92 8.02 7.68 -3.91
C THR A 92 7.75 8.05 -2.45
N GLY A 93 8.73 8.62 -1.75
CA GLY A 93 8.61 8.99 -0.35
C GLY A 93 7.54 10.04 -0.10
N TYR A 94 6.66 9.79 0.87
CA TYR A 94 5.65 10.75 1.25
C TYR A 94 6.18 11.68 2.35
N PHE A 95 6.31 12.96 2.02
CA PHE A 95 6.71 13.99 2.98
C PHE A 95 6.06 15.34 2.71
N ARG A 96 5.70 16.02 3.80
CA ARG A 96 5.23 17.42 3.84
C ARG A 96 6.20 18.25 4.66
N CYS A 97 6.22 19.57 4.53
CA CYS A 97 7.15 20.40 5.31
C CYS A 97 7.00 20.19 6.82
N LYS A 98 8.10 19.89 7.52
CA LYS A 98 8.12 19.72 8.98
C LYS A 98 7.70 20.97 9.76
N HIS A 99 7.69 22.14 9.11
CA HIS A 99 7.41 23.43 9.74
C HIS A 99 6.02 23.97 9.43
N CYS A 100 5.59 23.92 8.17
CA CYS A 100 4.31 24.50 7.73
C CYS A 100 3.35 23.47 7.11
N ASN A 101 3.74 22.19 7.03
CA ASN A 101 2.94 21.10 6.46
C ASN A 101 2.52 21.29 4.98
N ALA A 102 3.13 22.25 4.27
CA ALA A 102 2.98 22.42 2.84
C ALA A 102 3.61 21.27 2.04
N ALA A 103 3.18 21.10 0.80
CA ALA A 103 3.64 20.08 -0.14
C ALA A 103 3.85 20.69 -1.54
N GLY A 104 4.47 19.93 -2.46
CA GLY A 104 4.54 20.24 -3.91
C GLY A 104 5.45 21.40 -4.32
N GLN A 105 6.11 22.10 -3.39
CA GLN A 105 6.98 23.26 -3.69
C GLN A 105 8.32 23.14 -2.97
N TRP A 106 9.18 22.28 -3.52
CA TRP A 106 10.48 21.98 -2.96
C TRP A 106 11.61 22.59 -3.79
N GLU A 107 12.63 23.07 -3.10
CA GLU A 107 13.96 23.27 -3.65
C GLU A 107 14.81 22.07 -3.24
N GLU A 108 15.30 21.36 -4.26
CA GLU A 108 16.07 20.12 -4.15
C GLU A 108 17.55 20.45 -3.87
N SER A 109 18.19 19.68 -2.98
CA SER A 109 19.63 19.80 -2.78
C SER A 109 20.42 19.33 -4.01
N SER A 110 21.65 19.84 -4.16
CA SER A 110 22.59 19.37 -5.19
C SER A 110 22.95 17.89 -5.05
N GLU A 111 22.74 17.29 -3.87
CA GLU A 111 22.93 15.85 -3.62
C GLU A 111 22.09 15.01 -4.59
N LEU A 112 20.84 15.39 -4.85
CA LEU A 112 19.95 14.67 -5.76
C LEU A 112 20.47 14.66 -7.20
N TYR A 113 21.08 15.76 -7.62
CA TYR A 113 21.72 15.84 -8.93
C TYR A 113 22.94 14.92 -9.02
N ILE A 114 23.76 14.88 -7.96
CA ILE A 114 24.91 13.96 -7.90
C ILE A 114 24.46 12.51 -7.96
N PHE A 115 23.41 12.12 -7.21
CA PHE A 115 22.84 10.78 -7.28
C PHE A 115 22.35 10.42 -8.68
N SER A 116 21.72 11.37 -9.38
CA SER A 116 21.27 11.14 -10.76
C SER A 116 22.41 10.90 -11.75
N ILE A 117 23.49 11.67 -11.66
CA ILE A 117 24.67 11.45 -12.50
C ILE A 117 25.36 10.13 -12.15
N ALA A 118 25.50 9.82 -10.87
CA ALA A 118 26.16 8.60 -10.42
C ALA A 118 25.42 7.35 -10.93
N ALA A 119 24.09 7.34 -10.88
CA ALA A 119 23.28 6.24 -11.41
C ALA A 119 23.45 6.08 -12.94
N LEU A 120 23.55 7.18 -13.69
CA LEU A 120 23.80 7.14 -15.14
C LEU A 120 25.19 6.61 -15.51
N LEU A 121 26.20 6.89 -14.69
CA LEU A 121 27.59 6.45 -14.94
C LEU A 121 27.84 4.99 -14.52
N ALA A 122 27.03 4.45 -13.62
CA ALA A 122 27.17 3.09 -13.09
C ALA A 122 25.78 2.45 -12.89
N PRO A 123 25.05 2.12 -13.98
CA PRO A 123 23.67 1.62 -13.90
C PRO A 123 23.55 0.25 -13.24
N ASP A 124 24.62 -0.56 -13.27
CA ASP A 124 24.67 -1.90 -12.66
C ASP A 124 24.99 -1.85 -11.14
N ASN A 125 25.10 -0.67 -10.55
CA ASN A 125 25.34 -0.54 -9.12
C ASN A 125 24.04 -0.81 -8.34
N GLU A 126 23.94 -2.02 -7.78
CA GLU A 126 22.77 -2.56 -7.06
C GLU A 126 22.33 -1.73 -5.84
N ASN A 127 23.12 -0.74 -5.39
CA ASN A 127 22.89 -0.03 -4.13
C ASN A 127 22.50 1.45 -4.27
N THR A 128 21.65 1.79 -5.24
CA THR A 128 21.09 3.15 -5.34
C THR A 128 19.58 3.12 -5.13
N PHE A 129 19.05 4.04 -4.33
CA PHE A 129 17.60 4.32 -4.25
C PHE A 129 17.08 4.97 -5.55
N VAL A 130 17.81 4.82 -6.66
CA VAL A 130 17.55 5.42 -7.95
C VAL A 130 17.10 4.32 -8.89
N GLN A 131 16.00 4.56 -9.59
CA GLN A 131 15.48 3.65 -10.62
C GLN A 131 15.26 4.42 -11.90
N PHE A 132 15.43 3.74 -13.04
CA PHE A 132 15.16 4.32 -14.34
C PHE A 132 13.73 4.02 -14.80
N GLY A 133 13.13 4.99 -15.47
CA GLY A 133 11.76 4.92 -15.96
C GLY A 133 10.82 5.87 -15.22
N GLU A 134 9.53 5.72 -15.49
CA GLU A 134 8.48 6.62 -15.02
C GLU A 134 7.55 5.91 -14.04
N MET A 135 7.24 6.59 -12.93
CA MET A 135 6.19 6.19 -12.01
C MET A 135 4.87 6.82 -12.44
N GLN A 136 3.87 5.98 -12.71
CA GLN A 136 2.52 6.39 -13.05
C GLN A 136 1.50 5.88 -12.02
N LEU A 137 0.47 6.68 -11.77
CA LEU A 137 -0.73 6.22 -11.07
C LEU A 137 -1.60 5.37 -12.01
N PHE A 138 -2.65 4.78 -11.45
CA PHE A 138 -3.55 3.85 -12.15
C PHE A 138 -4.26 4.45 -13.38
N ASP A 139 -4.31 5.77 -13.49
CA ASP A 139 -4.93 6.51 -14.60
C ASP A 139 -3.90 7.13 -15.56
N GLY A 140 -2.62 6.77 -15.42
CA GLY A 140 -1.52 7.26 -16.26
C GLY A 140 -0.97 8.62 -15.83
N THR A 141 -1.44 9.21 -14.74
CA THR A 141 -0.85 10.45 -14.22
C THR A 141 0.51 10.20 -13.57
N SER A 142 1.48 11.09 -13.81
CA SER A 142 2.88 10.93 -13.38
C SER A 142 3.26 11.99 -12.35
N PRO A 143 2.88 11.84 -11.07
CA PRO A 143 3.18 12.84 -10.06
C PRO A 143 4.68 12.89 -9.77
N LYS A 144 5.21 14.10 -9.61
CA LYS A 144 6.60 14.30 -9.20
C LYS A 144 6.83 13.86 -7.76
N TYR A 145 5.97 14.29 -6.84
CA TYR A 145 6.02 13.89 -5.44
C TYR A 145 4.80 13.03 -5.08
N ALA A 146 4.95 12.07 -4.16
CA ALA A 146 3.81 11.33 -3.62
C ALA A 146 2.69 12.25 -3.08
N THR A 147 3.01 13.44 -2.59
CA THR A 147 1.99 14.43 -2.17
C THR A 147 1.17 15.01 -3.32
N ASP A 148 1.72 15.08 -4.53
CA ASP A 148 0.97 15.52 -5.71
C ASP A 148 -0.03 14.43 -6.12
N GLY A 149 0.40 13.16 -6.04
CA GLY A 149 -0.48 12.01 -6.22
C GLY A 149 -1.57 11.91 -5.13
N GLU A 150 -1.26 12.26 -3.88
CA GLU A 150 -2.26 12.40 -2.82
C GLU A 150 -3.32 13.45 -3.17
N GLU A 151 -2.92 14.66 -3.61
CA GLU A 151 -3.88 15.71 -3.97
C GLU A 151 -4.78 15.28 -5.14
N HIS A 152 -4.20 14.59 -6.14
CA HIS A 152 -4.96 14.03 -7.26
C HIS A 152 -5.98 12.98 -6.79
N LEU A 153 -5.55 12.00 -6.00
CA LEU A 153 -6.45 10.97 -5.47
C LEU A 153 -7.54 11.55 -4.57
N LEU A 154 -7.22 12.53 -3.72
CA LEU A 154 -8.21 13.22 -2.88
C LEU A 154 -9.23 14.00 -3.72
N HIS A 155 -8.81 14.58 -4.85
CA HIS A 155 -9.73 15.22 -5.78
C HIS A 155 -10.69 14.19 -6.41
N LEU A 156 -10.18 13.04 -6.87
CA LEU A 156 -11.03 11.96 -7.38
C LEU A 156 -11.99 11.42 -6.31
N ILE A 157 -11.51 11.23 -5.07
CA ILE A 157 -12.33 10.81 -3.93
C ILE A 157 -13.42 11.83 -3.64
N SER A 158 -13.13 13.13 -3.71
CA SER A 158 -14.15 14.17 -3.50
C SER A 158 -15.29 14.10 -4.52
N SER A 159 -14.99 13.64 -5.74
CA SER A 159 -15.97 13.46 -6.82
C SER A 159 -16.67 12.09 -6.77
N SER A 160 -16.11 11.11 -6.05
CA SER A 160 -16.63 9.75 -5.96
C SER A 160 -16.32 9.13 -4.59
N PRO A 161 -16.92 9.65 -3.50
CA PRO A 161 -16.51 9.33 -2.13
C PRO A 161 -16.78 7.87 -1.74
N SER A 162 -17.71 7.20 -2.43
CA SER A 162 -18.06 5.79 -2.25
C SER A 162 -17.26 4.83 -3.16
N ASN A 163 -16.20 5.30 -3.82
CA ASN A 163 -15.34 4.44 -4.63
C ASN A 163 -14.20 3.86 -3.76
N ALA A 164 -14.40 2.63 -3.28
CA ALA A 164 -13.42 1.93 -2.44
C ALA A 164 -12.04 1.77 -3.12
N LEU A 165 -12.00 1.59 -4.45
CA LEU A 165 -10.74 1.45 -5.19
C LEU A 165 -9.85 2.69 -5.04
N LEU A 166 -10.42 3.90 -5.05
CA LEU A 166 -9.63 5.12 -4.88
C LEU A 166 -8.98 5.19 -3.49
N TRP A 167 -9.69 4.74 -2.46
CA TRP A 167 -9.15 4.62 -1.11
C TRP A 167 -8.04 3.56 -1.03
N ASN A 168 -8.19 2.43 -1.72
CA ASN A 168 -7.12 1.45 -1.88
C ASN A 168 -5.88 2.07 -2.56
N LYS A 169 -6.05 2.79 -3.68
CA LYS A 169 -4.95 3.46 -4.38
C LYS A 169 -4.24 4.49 -3.50
N LEU A 170 -5.00 5.25 -2.71
CA LEU A 170 -4.44 6.20 -1.74
C LEU A 170 -3.65 5.48 -0.63
N GLY A 171 -4.17 4.36 -0.13
CA GLY A 171 -3.44 3.52 0.82
C GLY A 171 -2.12 2.99 0.26
N ASN A 172 -2.12 2.51 -1.00
CA ASN A 172 -0.91 2.02 -1.66
C ASN A 172 0.12 3.16 -1.81
N LEU A 173 -0.31 4.35 -2.23
CA LEU A 173 0.56 5.52 -2.32
C LEU A 173 1.21 5.86 -0.97
N TYR A 174 0.45 5.86 0.12
CA TYR A 174 1.00 6.10 1.46
C TYR A 174 1.95 4.99 1.91
N PHE A 175 1.63 3.72 1.62
CA PHE A 175 2.45 2.60 2.02
C PHE A 175 3.81 2.62 1.31
N THR A 176 3.81 2.80 -0.02
CA THR A 176 5.01 3.03 -0.83
C THR A 176 5.78 4.26 -0.37
N GLY A 177 5.07 5.31 0.07
CA GLY A 177 5.65 6.50 0.68
C GLY A 177 6.17 6.34 2.12
N ALA A 178 6.25 5.11 2.64
CA ALA A 178 6.70 4.77 4.00
C ALA A 178 5.87 5.44 5.12
N ARG A 179 4.56 5.56 4.90
CA ARG A 179 3.57 6.10 5.87
C ARG A 179 2.48 5.07 6.16
N PRO A 180 2.80 3.95 6.83
CA PRO A 180 1.86 2.87 7.06
C PRO A 180 0.66 3.26 7.93
N GLU A 181 0.78 4.29 8.77
CA GLU A 181 -0.34 4.81 9.56
C GLU A 181 -1.39 5.52 8.70
N LEU A 182 -0.96 6.24 7.65
CA LEU A 182 -1.87 6.86 6.68
C LEU A 182 -2.45 5.80 5.75
N ALA A 183 -1.61 4.85 5.32
CA ALA A 183 -2.02 3.71 4.51
C ALA A 183 -3.12 2.91 5.20
N MET A 184 -2.92 2.56 6.47
CA MET A 184 -3.90 1.83 7.28
C MET A 184 -5.25 2.55 7.31
N ALA A 185 -5.27 3.85 7.60
CA ALA A 185 -6.52 4.62 7.63
C ALA A 185 -7.25 4.61 6.28
N ALA A 186 -6.52 4.74 5.16
CA ALA A 186 -7.09 4.69 3.82
C ALA A 186 -7.61 3.28 3.46
N PHE A 187 -6.88 2.22 3.79
CA PHE A 187 -7.35 0.85 3.57
C PHE A 187 -8.55 0.50 4.44
N GLU A 188 -8.58 0.92 5.71
CA GLU A 188 -9.75 0.73 6.58
C GLU A 188 -10.98 1.46 6.01
N LYS A 189 -10.80 2.66 5.45
CA LYS A 189 -11.88 3.38 4.77
C LYS A 189 -12.35 2.64 3.51
N SER A 190 -11.43 2.07 2.73
CA SER A 190 -11.74 1.25 1.55
C SER A 190 -12.67 0.09 1.90
N ILE A 191 -12.31 -0.72 2.91
CA ILE A 191 -13.13 -1.89 3.31
C ILE A 191 -14.42 -1.51 4.05
N ALA A 192 -14.48 -0.31 4.65
CA ALA A 192 -15.72 0.22 5.22
C ALA A 192 -16.73 0.63 4.14
N ILE A 193 -16.25 1.02 2.96
CA ILE A 193 -17.09 1.35 1.80
C ILE A 193 -17.49 0.08 1.04
N ASP A 194 -16.52 -0.77 0.74
CA ASP A 194 -16.74 -2.08 0.12
C ASP A 194 -16.02 -3.17 0.93
N PRO A 195 -16.75 -3.94 1.76
CA PRO A 195 -16.18 -5.06 2.50
C PRO A 195 -15.53 -6.13 1.61
N LYS A 196 -15.86 -6.17 0.31
CA LYS A 196 -15.31 -7.15 -0.64
C LYS A 196 -13.99 -6.69 -1.26
N GLN A 197 -13.47 -5.51 -0.93
CA GLN A 197 -12.27 -4.98 -1.56
C GLN A 197 -11.04 -5.81 -1.17
N ILE A 198 -10.68 -6.79 -1.99
CA ILE A 198 -9.65 -7.80 -1.74
C ILE A 198 -8.24 -7.22 -1.53
N GLU A 199 -7.79 -6.32 -2.41
CA GLU A 199 -6.45 -5.71 -2.33
C GLU A 199 -6.24 -4.97 -1.01
N SER A 200 -7.29 -4.35 -0.46
CA SER A 200 -7.25 -3.60 0.80
C SER A 200 -7.17 -4.55 2.00
N HIS A 201 -7.93 -5.65 1.97
CA HIS A 201 -7.77 -6.73 2.95
C HIS A 201 -6.34 -7.29 2.95
N LEU A 202 -5.77 -7.53 1.77
CA LEU A 202 -4.40 -8.01 1.64
C LEU A 202 -3.38 -6.99 2.18
N SER A 203 -3.50 -5.72 1.80
CA SER A 203 -2.60 -4.67 2.28
C SER A 203 -2.67 -4.48 3.79
N ILE A 204 -3.87 -4.52 4.39
CA ILE A 204 -4.05 -4.48 5.85
C ILE A 204 -3.37 -5.69 6.49
N ALA A 205 -3.61 -6.89 5.98
CA ALA A 205 -3.02 -8.12 6.50
C ALA A 205 -1.48 -8.08 6.48
N ASN A 206 -0.88 -7.58 5.40
CA ASN A 206 0.57 -7.45 5.30
C ASN A 206 1.13 -6.50 6.35
N ILE A 207 0.52 -5.32 6.54
CA ILE A 207 0.97 -4.35 7.56
C ILE A 207 0.82 -4.95 8.97
N LEU A 208 -0.28 -5.67 9.24
CA LEU A 208 -0.52 -6.31 10.53
C LEU A 208 0.45 -7.47 10.79
N LYS A 209 0.82 -8.23 9.76
CA LYS A 209 1.80 -9.31 9.85
C LYS A 209 3.16 -8.77 10.27
N ASP A 210 3.58 -7.63 9.70
CA ASP A 210 4.87 -7.01 10.02
C ASP A 210 4.97 -6.63 11.51
N ILE A 211 3.86 -6.19 12.10
CA ILE A 211 3.81 -5.89 13.54
C ILE A 211 3.48 -7.13 14.41
N LYS A 212 3.38 -8.31 13.79
CA LYS A 212 3.07 -9.62 14.38
C LYS A 212 1.68 -9.73 15.00
N ASP A 213 0.73 -8.95 14.49
CA ASP A 213 -0.68 -9.10 14.83
C ASP A 213 -1.32 -10.21 13.98
N TYR A 214 -0.94 -11.45 14.28
CA TYR A 214 -1.36 -12.62 13.50
C TYR A 214 -2.86 -12.88 13.55
N GLN A 215 -3.55 -12.47 14.63
CA GLN A 215 -4.99 -12.62 14.76
C GLN A 215 -5.72 -11.83 13.68
N HIS A 216 -5.42 -10.53 13.58
CA HIS A 216 -6.06 -9.65 12.61
C HIS A 216 -5.51 -9.87 11.19
N THR A 217 -4.25 -10.26 11.05
CA THR A 217 -3.68 -10.72 9.77
C THR A 217 -4.54 -11.84 9.15
N ILE A 218 -4.74 -12.93 9.90
CA ILE A 218 -5.52 -14.08 9.44
C ILE A 218 -6.98 -13.70 9.23
N HIS A 219 -7.56 -12.85 10.08
CA HIS A 219 -8.91 -12.33 9.87
C HIS A 219 -9.08 -11.66 8.50
N HIS A 220 -8.22 -10.71 8.14
CA HIS A 220 -8.33 -10.00 6.86
C HIS A 220 -8.04 -10.90 5.66
N LEU A 221 -7.10 -11.85 5.77
CA LEU A 221 -6.85 -12.85 4.74
C LEU A 221 -8.04 -13.80 4.55
N HIS A 222 -8.74 -14.18 5.64
CA HIS A 222 -9.97 -14.95 5.54
C HIS A 222 -11.08 -14.16 4.83
N GLN A 223 -11.26 -12.87 5.14
CA GLN A 223 -12.23 -12.03 4.42
C GLN A 223 -11.94 -11.99 2.92
N MET A 224 -10.66 -11.82 2.54
CA MET A 224 -10.23 -11.88 1.14
C MET A 224 -10.63 -13.21 0.45
N MET A 225 -10.39 -14.35 1.09
CA MET A 225 -10.79 -15.66 0.56
C MET A 225 -12.32 -15.80 0.43
N LEU A 226 -13.06 -15.31 1.41
CA LEU A 226 -14.52 -15.41 1.44
C LEU A 226 -15.20 -14.50 0.41
N PHE A 227 -14.61 -13.34 0.09
CA PHE A 227 -15.14 -12.39 -0.89
C PHE A 227 -14.66 -12.59 -2.33
N ALA A 228 -13.60 -13.38 -2.55
CA ALA A 228 -13.01 -13.76 -3.84
C ALA A 228 -14.00 -13.88 -5.01
N GLU A 229 -15.02 -14.73 -4.85
CA GLU A 229 -15.99 -15.04 -5.90
C GLU A 229 -16.82 -13.83 -6.38
N HIS A 230 -16.98 -12.83 -5.51
CA HIS A 230 -17.82 -11.66 -5.77
C HIS A 230 -17.00 -10.41 -6.13
N TYR A 231 -15.68 -10.52 -6.21
CA TYR A 231 -14.82 -9.39 -6.45
C TYR A 231 -14.50 -9.25 -7.94
N GLU A 232 -15.21 -8.38 -8.64
CA GLU A 232 -15.16 -8.28 -10.11
C GLU A 232 -14.18 -7.20 -10.63
N HIS A 233 -13.49 -6.48 -9.74
CA HIS A 233 -12.54 -5.43 -10.13
C HIS A 233 -11.18 -5.96 -10.62
N LEU A 234 -10.93 -7.26 -10.52
CA LEU A 234 -9.75 -7.93 -11.04
C LEU A 234 -10.13 -9.03 -12.02
N ASN A 235 -9.33 -9.22 -13.07
CA ASN A 235 -9.43 -10.41 -13.91
C ASN A 235 -9.06 -11.68 -13.11
N ALA A 236 -9.51 -12.84 -13.58
CA ALA A 236 -9.35 -14.11 -12.85
C ALA A 236 -7.90 -14.48 -12.57
N ASN A 237 -6.98 -14.25 -13.52
CA ASN A 237 -5.56 -14.53 -13.32
C ASN A 237 -4.99 -13.70 -12.17
N ARG A 238 -5.26 -12.39 -12.13
CA ARG A 238 -4.80 -11.52 -11.03
C ARG A 238 -5.48 -11.84 -9.71
N LEU A 239 -6.76 -12.20 -9.73
CA LEU A 239 -7.44 -12.66 -8.53
C LEU A 239 -6.79 -13.94 -7.98
N ARG A 240 -6.47 -14.91 -8.85
CA ARG A 240 -5.76 -16.14 -8.47
C ARG A 240 -4.40 -15.85 -7.86
N ASP A 241 -3.58 -15.02 -8.52
CA ASP A 241 -2.24 -14.66 -8.05
C ASP A 241 -2.30 -14.06 -6.63
N LEU A 242 -3.21 -13.10 -6.42
CA LEU A 242 -3.37 -12.45 -5.12
C LEU A 242 -3.88 -13.43 -4.07
N LEU A 243 -4.88 -14.26 -4.38
CA LEU A 243 -5.39 -15.26 -3.44
C LEU A 243 -4.33 -16.27 -3.05
N ALA A 244 -3.54 -16.76 -4.01
CA ALA A 244 -2.44 -17.66 -3.72
C ALA A 244 -1.42 -17.02 -2.77
N TYR A 245 -1.05 -15.76 -3.01
CA TYR A 245 -0.17 -15.00 -2.12
C TYR A 245 -0.78 -14.79 -0.73
N GLY A 246 -2.06 -14.44 -0.66
CA GLY A 246 -2.79 -14.25 0.60
C GLY A 246 -2.91 -15.54 1.40
N ILE A 247 -3.21 -16.67 0.75
CA ILE A 247 -3.28 -17.99 1.37
C ILE A 247 -1.89 -18.40 1.87
N CYS A 248 -0.84 -18.28 1.05
CA CYS A 248 0.54 -18.54 1.49
C CYS A 248 0.89 -17.72 2.74
N THR A 249 0.53 -16.44 2.74
CA THR A 249 0.74 -15.55 3.90
C THR A 249 -0.03 -16.02 5.14
N CYS A 250 -1.23 -16.58 4.98
CA CYS A 250 -2.02 -17.18 6.04
C CYS A 250 -1.32 -18.39 6.67
N PHE A 251 -0.75 -19.28 5.85
CA PHE A 251 0.03 -20.44 6.31
C PHE A 251 1.27 -20.00 7.09
N ILE A 252 2.02 -19.02 6.57
CA ILE A 252 3.18 -18.45 7.27
C ILE A 252 2.76 -17.86 8.62
N ALA A 253 1.73 -17.01 8.65
CA ALA A 253 1.23 -16.40 9.88
C ALA A 253 0.73 -17.45 10.89
N SER A 254 0.10 -18.54 10.42
CA SER A 254 -0.33 -19.65 11.27
C SER A 254 0.87 -20.32 11.94
N VAL A 255 1.91 -20.68 11.17
CA VAL A 255 3.15 -21.29 11.70
C VAL A 255 3.85 -20.36 12.68
N GLU A 256 4.01 -19.07 12.33
CA GLU A 256 4.66 -18.09 13.21
C GLU A 256 3.87 -17.85 14.51
N SER A 257 2.54 -17.98 14.45
CA SER A 257 1.67 -17.95 15.63
C SER A 257 1.68 -19.24 16.45
N LYS A 258 2.52 -20.22 16.10
CA LYS A 258 2.56 -21.58 16.67
C LYS A 258 1.23 -22.33 16.51
N GLN A 259 0.64 -22.22 15.32
CA GLN A 259 -0.63 -22.86 14.95
C GLN A 259 -1.81 -22.42 15.83
N LYS A 260 -1.72 -21.23 16.44
CA LYS A 260 -2.81 -20.67 17.28
C LYS A 260 -4.05 -20.35 16.46
N TYR A 261 -3.87 -19.99 15.19
CA TYR A 261 -4.93 -19.59 14.28
C TYR A 261 -4.89 -20.47 13.02
N SER A 262 -6.07 -20.88 12.55
CA SER A 262 -6.21 -21.66 11.31
C SER A 262 -5.79 -20.82 10.10
N PRO A 263 -5.01 -21.36 9.14
CA PRO A 263 -4.65 -20.66 7.91
C PRO A 263 -5.79 -20.61 6.87
N ILE A 264 -6.84 -21.42 7.08
CA ILE A 264 -8.02 -21.52 6.20
C ILE A 264 -9.27 -21.13 7.01
N PRO A 265 -10.26 -20.43 6.41
CA PRO A 265 -11.54 -20.12 7.05
C PRO A 265 -12.23 -21.35 7.64
N THR A 266 -12.89 -21.18 8.78
CA THR A 266 -13.68 -22.27 9.37
C THR A 266 -14.97 -22.53 8.58
N LYS A 267 -15.59 -23.69 8.79
CA LYS A 267 -16.89 -24.00 8.18
C LYS A 267 -17.96 -22.97 8.55
N GLU A 268 -17.98 -22.50 9.80
CA GLU A 268 -18.90 -21.45 10.24
C GLU A 268 -18.68 -20.14 9.47
N GLN A 269 -17.41 -19.77 9.23
CA GLN A 269 -17.08 -18.56 8.46
C GLN A 269 -17.55 -18.68 7.00
N VAL A 270 -17.32 -19.81 6.35
CA VAL A 270 -17.79 -20.07 4.98
C VAL A 270 -19.32 -20.08 4.88
N MET A 271 -20.00 -20.74 5.82
CA MET A 271 -21.46 -20.73 5.88
C MET A 271 -22.00 -19.32 6.10
N SER A 272 -21.39 -18.53 7.00
CA SER A 272 -21.82 -17.15 7.27
C SER A 272 -21.63 -16.22 6.07
N ALA A 273 -20.67 -16.54 5.19
CA ALA A 273 -20.44 -15.82 3.95
C ALA A 273 -21.34 -16.31 2.79
N ASN A 274 -22.29 -17.23 3.05
CA ASN A 274 -23.12 -17.89 2.05
C ASN A 274 -22.29 -18.52 0.91
N ARG A 275 -21.12 -19.06 1.25
CA ARG A 275 -20.25 -19.76 0.31
C ARG A 275 -20.47 -21.27 0.44
N GLU A 276 -20.63 -21.97 -0.67
CA GLU A 276 -20.62 -23.43 -0.71
C GLU A 276 -19.22 -23.89 -1.14
N ILE A 277 -18.27 -23.87 -0.20
CA ILE A 277 -16.92 -24.38 -0.43
C ILE A 277 -16.79 -25.69 0.35
N ASN A 278 -16.41 -26.78 -0.32
CA ASN A 278 -16.12 -28.05 0.37
C ASN A 278 -14.82 -27.93 1.17
N LEU A 279 -14.89 -27.31 2.35
CA LEU A 279 -13.77 -27.14 3.29
C LEU A 279 -13.54 -28.38 4.16
N ALA A 280 -13.65 -29.60 3.63
CA ALA A 280 -13.04 -30.73 4.33
C ALA A 280 -11.51 -30.48 4.33
N THR A 281 -11.01 -29.79 5.35
CA THR A 281 -9.64 -29.22 5.41
C THR A 281 -8.56 -30.27 5.22
N GLU A 282 -8.82 -31.52 5.62
CA GLU A 282 -7.93 -32.63 5.33
C GLU A 282 -7.95 -32.97 3.83
N GLU A 283 -9.11 -33.14 3.19
CA GLU A 283 -9.24 -33.44 1.75
C GLU A 283 -8.75 -32.30 0.84
N LEU A 284 -9.02 -31.04 1.21
CA LEU A 284 -8.69 -29.86 0.40
C LEU A 284 -7.18 -29.60 0.31
N ILE A 285 -6.42 -30.03 1.32
CA ILE A 285 -4.95 -29.95 1.37
C ILE A 285 -4.33 -31.34 1.08
N GLN A 286 -5.12 -32.42 1.08
CA GLN A 286 -4.63 -33.78 0.87
C GLN A 286 -4.00 -33.92 -0.50
N GLY A 287 -2.70 -34.23 -0.53
CA GLY A 287 -1.97 -34.41 -1.77
C GLY A 287 -1.54 -33.11 -2.46
N ILE A 288 -1.75 -31.94 -1.84
CA ILE A 288 -1.17 -30.67 -2.31
C ILE A 288 0.17 -30.47 -1.61
N GLU A 289 1.25 -30.40 -2.39
CA GLU A 289 2.56 -29.99 -1.89
C GLU A 289 2.64 -28.46 -1.89
N LEU A 290 2.54 -27.86 -0.70
CA LEU A 290 2.58 -26.41 -0.53
C LEU A 290 4.02 -25.96 -0.24
N ASN A 291 4.51 -25.00 -1.02
CA ASN A 291 5.84 -24.42 -0.89
C ASN A 291 5.76 -22.90 -0.74
N SER A 292 6.24 -22.35 0.38
CA SER A 292 6.23 -20.90 0.61
C SER A 292 7.11 -20.11 -0.36
N ASP A 293 8.12 -20.75 -0.95
CA ASP A 293 9.02 -20.14 -1.93
C ASP A 293 8.43 -20.13 -3.34
N ASP A 294 7.40 -20.94 -3.59
CA ASP A 294 6.65 -21.01 -4.83
C ASP A 294 5.15 -20.79 -4.57
N VAL A 295 4.73 -19.53 -4.65
CA VAL A 295 3.33 -19.13 -4.44
C VAL A 295 2.37 -19.84 -5.41
N THR A 296 2.84 -20.33 -6.56
CA THR A 296 1.97 -21.04 -7.52
C THR A 296 1.50 -22.39 -6.99
N SER A 297 2.21 -22.98 -6.02
CA SER A 297 1.76 -24.17 -5.30
C SER A 297 0.43 -23.98 -4.56
N PHE A 298 0.03 -22.74 -4.29
CA PHE A 298 -1.24 -22.38 -3.65
C PHE A 298 -2.39 -22.15 -4.65
N TYR A 299 -2.16 -22.25 -5.96
CA TYR A 299 -3.20 -22.03 -6.98
C TYR A 299 -4.43 -22.93 -6.81
N PRO A 300 -4.31 -24.24 -6.49
CA PRO A 300 -5.49 -25.07 -6.27
C PRO A 300 -6.39 -24.55 -5.15
N LEU A 301 -5.80 -24.04 -4.06
CA LEU A 301 -6.55 -23.42 -2.96
C LEU A 301 -7.16 -22.09 -3.39
N ALA A 302 -6.41 -21.25 -4.10
CA ALA A 302 -6.92 -19.98 -4.63
C ALA A 302 -8.14 -20.19 -5.53
N GLU A 303 -8.06 -21.14 -6.46
CA GLU A 303 -9.13 -21.49 -7.40
C GLU A 303 -10.38 -22.03 -6.69
N ALA A 304 -10.21 -22.82 -5.62
CA ALA A 304 -11.33 -23.25 -4.78
C ALA A 304 -12.06 -22.05 -4.14
N PHE A 305 -11.34 -21.03 -3.68
CA PHE A 305 -11.93 -19.81 -3.13
C PHE A 305 -12.48 -18.86 -4.18
N MET A 306 -11.97 -18.89 -5.43
CA MET A 306 -12.52 -18.12 -6.54
C MET A 306 -13.94 -18.57 -6.92
N GLY A 307 -14.34 -19.80 -6.61
CA GLY A 307 -15.66 -20.33 -6.94
C GLY A 307 -15.92 -20.28 -8.44
N LYS A 308 -17.07 -19.74 -8.87
CA LYS A 308 -17.41 -19.62 -10.30
C LYS A 308 -16.36 -18.86 -11.12
N ARG A 309 -15.61 -17.94 -10.50
CA ARG A 309 -14.57 -17.16 -11.18
C ARG A 309 -13.38 -18.00 -11.65
N ALA A 310 -13.17 -19.19 -11.08
CA ALA A 310 -12.14 -20.11 -11.56
C ALA A 310 -12.41 -20.58 -13.00
N GLN A 311 -13.67 -20.57 -13.46
CA GLN A 311 -14.06 -20.93 -14.83
C GLN A 311 -13.58 -19.90 -15.88
N GLU A 312 -13.16 -18.71 -15.45
CA GLU A 312 -12.58 -17.68 -16.31
C GLU A 312 -11.08 -17.93 -16.61
N LEU A 313 -10.46 -18.90 -15.93
CA LEU A 313 -9.07 -19.30 -16.14
C LEU A 313 -9.01 -20.24 -17.34
N ASN A 314 -8.73 -19.68 -18.51
CA ASN A 314 -8.45 -20.45 -19.73
C ASN A 314 -7.04 -21.04 -19.70
#